data_AF-A0A5E6XI57-F1
#
_entry.id   AF-A0A5E6XI57-F1
#
_cell.length_a   1.000
_cell.length_b   1.000
_cell.length_c   1.000
_cell.angle_alpha   90.00
_cell.angle_beta   90.00
_cell.angle_gamma   90.00
#
_symmetry.space_group_name_H-M   'P 1'
#
loop_
_entity.id
_entity.type
_entity.pdbx_description
1 polymer ?
#
loop_
_entity_poly.entity_id
_entity_poly.type
_entity_poly.pdbx_seq_one_letter_code
_entity_poly.pdbx_strand_id
1 'polypeptide(L)'
;MPAPAAIARVIEAAYRAYRAHQVSEAVKSAAELAEFAHEITERRNKIKQVLQATIEKMAQEVDTKSSTFAQVDHGGNSTVSRRGNENITFKEFIERKVPFRPAISQVCTTALQIPIKTPRRIRKKIGDGLVNSTIEIALKQLTASLFFEAIDEALDWRSPLKAEPNYNRASSKALLGEPPTRPKRFGKVTSFWPRPRGSLAPDLVVVEYRQEPFEIENVFAAVEIKFPRDWAKAIQMKEYVDLMTPKSGVNREKIGKEKVALLRVPEDCTGFEADEKKTTPSAQTRKKR
;
A
#
# COMPACT_ATOMS: atom_id res chain seq x y z
N MET A 1 1.13 22.91 -3.07
CA MET A 1 1.62 21.72 -3.81
C MET A 1 3.09 21.91 -4.14
N PRO A 2 3.90 20.85 -4.12
CA PRO A 2 5.29 20.91 -4.55
C PRO A 2 5.40 21.14 -6.06
N ALA A 3 6.53 21.69 -6.48
CA ALA A 3 6.77 22.05 -7.88
C ALA A 3 6.77 20.79 -8.78
N PRO A 4 6.27 20.87 -10.03
CA PRO A 4 6.24 19.73 -10.96
C PRO A 4 7.59 19.03 -11.15
N ALA A 5 8.69 19.79 -11.15
CA ALA A 5 10.04 19.26 -11.25
C ALA A 5 10.45 18.40 -10.04
N ALA A 6 9.98 18.75 -8.84
CA ALA A 6 10.21 17.96 -7.63
C ALA A 6 9.43 16.63 -7.68
N ILE A 7 8.16 16.68 -8.11
CA ILE A 7 7.33 15.49 -8.30
C ILE A 7 7.96 14.52 -9.31
N ALA A 8 8.40 15.03 -10.46
CA ALA A 8 9.06 14.21 -11.48
C ALA A 8 10.34 13.53 -10.96
N ARG A 9 11.12 14.22 -10.12
CA ARG A 9 12.31 13.64 -9.47
C ARG A 9 11.96 12.50 -8.51
N VAL A 10 10.92 12.67 -7.70
CA VAL A 10 10.46 11.63 -6.76
C VAL A 10 9.97 10.40 -7.55
N ILE A 11 9.20 10.60 -8.61
CA ILE A 11 8.73 9.51 -9.48
C ILE A 11 9.91 8.74 -10.09
N GLU A 12 10.94 9.43 -10.59
CA GLU A 12 12.14 8.77 -11.11
C GLU A 12 12.91 8.02 -10.02
N ALA A 13 13.03 8.59 -8.82
CA ALA A 13 13.66 7.93 -7.68
C ALA A 13 12.91 6.66 -7.27
N ALA A 14 11.58 6.71 -7.21
CA ALA A 14 10.72 5.57 -6.91
C ALA A 14 10.88 4.46 -7.95
N TYR A 15 10.93 4.80 -9.25
CA TYR A 15 11.20 3.83 -10.30
C TYR A 15 12.60 3.21 -10.19
N ARG A 16 13.62 4.01 -9.86
CA ARG A 16 14.99 3.50 -9.61
C ARG A 16 15.02 2.54 -8.43
N ALA A 17 14.35 2.85 -7.33
CA ALA A 17 14.24 1.98 -6.17
C ALA A 17 13.52 0.66 -6.53
N TYR A 18 12.37 0.74 -7.21
CA TYR A 18 11.66 -0.42 -7.75
C TYR A 18 12.57 -1.31 -8.60
N ARG A 19 13.39 -0.71 -9.49
CA ARG A 19 14.34 -1.44 -10.32
C ARG A 19 15.50 -2.03 -9.54
N ALA A 20 16.05 -1.32 -8.57
CA ALA A 20 17.14 -1.82 -7.74
C ALA A 20 16.74 -3.12 -7.02
N HIS A 21 15.49 -3.23 -6.57
CA HIS A 21 14.94 -4.46 -6.00
C HIS A 21 14.69 -5.59 -7.01
N GLN A 22 14.66 -5.27 -8.31
CA GLN A 22 14.38 -6.22 -9.39
C GLN A 22 15.65 -6.81 -10.03
N VAL A 23 16.81 -6.16 -9.90
CA VAL A 23 18.03 -6.56 -10.63
C VAL A 23 18.68 -7.79 -10.01
N SER A 24 18.44 -8.96 -10.60
CA SER A 24 19.41 -10.07 -10.58
C SER A 24 19.34 -11.05 -11.78
N GLU A 25 18.79 -10.66 -12.94
CA GLU A 25 18.87 -11.51 -14.14
C GLU A 25 19.27 -10.74 -15.40
N ALA A 26 20.55 -10.81 -15.75
CA ALA A 26 21.02 -10.53 -17.10
C ALA A 26 22.07 -11.57 -17.51
N VAL A 27 21.61 -12.76 -17.89
CA VAL A 27 22.22 -13.55 -18.97
C VAL A 27 21.06 -13.95 -19.87
N LYS A 28 20.84 -13.18 -20.93
CA LYS A 28 19.81 -13.41 -21.95
C LYS A 28 20.42 -13.20 -23.33
N SER A 29 19.90 -13.90 -24.32
CA SER A 29 20.34 -13.78 -25.73
C SER A 29 19.96 -12.42 -26.33
N ALA A 30 20.58 -12.02 -27.45
CA ALA A 30 20.40 -10.70 -28.07
C ALA A 30 18.95 -10.36 -28.47
N ALA A 31 18.16 -11.34 -28.91
CA ALA A 31 16.74 -11.14 -29.25
C ALA A 31 15.86 -10.99 -27.99
N GLU A 32 16.14 -11.79 -26.95
CA GLU A 32 15.48 -11.69 -25.65
C GLU A 32 15.81 -10.38 -24.92
N LEU A 33 16.91 -9.71 -25.27
CA LEU A 33 17.27 -8.39 -24.73
C LEU A 33 16.38 -7.27 -25.30
N ALA A 34 15.97 -7.34 -26.57
CA ALA A 34 15.15 -6.30 -27.20
C ALA A 34 13.69 -6.33 -26.73
N GLU A 35 13.07 -7.50 -26.69
CA GLU A 35 11.70 -7.66 -26.11
C GLU A 35 11.69 -7.30 -24.63
N PHE A 36 12.75 -7.66 -23.90
CA PHE A 36 12.91 -7.30 -22.50
C PHE A 36 13.10 -5.78 -22.31
N ALA A 37 13.80 -5.10 -23.22
CA ALA A 37 13.94 -3.65 -23.19
C ALA A 37 12.60 -2.94 -23.43
N HIS A 38 11.76 -3.46 -24.34
CA HIS A 38 10.42 -2.94 -24.56
C HIS A 38 9.53 -3.13 -23.32
N GLU A 39 9.51 -4.33 -22.73
CA GLU A 39 8.77 -4.62 -21.50
C GLU A 39 9.22 -3.74 -20.32
N ILE A 40 10.52 -3.45 -20.20
CA ILE A 40 11.06 -2.53 -19.20
C ILE A 40 10.54 -1.10 -19.44
N THR A 41 10.50 -0.66 -20.70
CA THR A 41 10.07 0.69 -21.06
C THR A 41 8.56 0.87 -20.81
N GLU A 42 7.74 -0.10 -21.22
CA GLU A 42 6.31 -0.10 -20.93
C GLU A 42 6.04 -0.08 -19.42
N ARG A 43 6.75 -0.92 -18.65
CA ARG A 43 6.63 -0.93 -17.17
C ARG A 43 7.02 0.41 -16.57
N ARG A 44 8.14 1.01 -17.03
CA ARG A 44 8.57 2.32 -16.58
C ARG A 44 7.48 3.35 -16.79
N ASN A 45 6.93 3.42 -18.00
CA ASN A 45 5.91 4.39 -18.36
C ASN A 45 4.63 4.18 -17.55
N LYS A 46 4.19 2.93 -17.39
CA LYS A 46 3.01 2.60 -16.56
C LYS A 46 3.20 3.01 -15.10
N ILE A 47 4.35 2.71 -14.49
CA ILE A 47 4.63 3.10 -13.09
C ILE A 47 4.60 4.62 -12.95
N LYS A 48 5.28 5.33 -13.85
CA LYS A 48 5.31 6.80 -13.84
C LYS A 48 3.91 7.41 -13.97
N GLN A 49 3.13 6.92 -14.92
CA GLN A 49 1.77 7.40 -15.16
C GLN A 49 0.87 7.17 -13.94
N VAL A 50 0.94 5.97 -13.34
CA VAL A 50 0.16 5.66 -12.13
C VAL A 50 0.57 6.56 -10.96
N LEU A 51 1.88 6.72 -10.71
CA LEU A 51 2.34 7.59 -9.63
C LEU A 51 1.94 9.05 -9.87
N GLN A 52 2.12 9.56 -11.08
CA GLN A 52 1.73 10.92 -11.44
C GLN A 52 0.22 11.14 -11.19
N ALA A 53 -0.63 10.28 -11.76
CA ALA A 53 -2.08 10.39 -11.60
C ALA A 53 -2.52 10.27 -10.13
N THR A 54 -1.88 9.37 -9.36
CA THR A 54 -2.20 9.20 -7.93
C THR A 54 -1.77 10.42 -7.12
N ILE A 55 -0.58 10.98 -7.39
CA ILE A 55 -0.05 12.17 -6.71
C ILE A 55 -0.95 13.38 -7.00
N GLU A 56 -1.33 13.60 -8.25
CA GLU A 56 -2.20 14.71 -8.65
C GLU A 56 -3.57 14.61 -7.97
N LYS A 57 -4.20 13.42 -8.02
CA LYS A 57 -5.49 13.20 -7.37
C LYS A 57 -5.40 13.35 -5.85
N MET A 58 -4.35 12.82 -5.23
CA MET A 58 -4.11 13.01 -3.79
C MET A 58 -3.91 14.49 -3.47
N ALA A 59 -3.12 15.23 -4.25
CA ALA A 59 -2.88 16.64 -3.99
C ALA A 59 -4.17 17.48 -4.03
N GLN A 60 -5.11 17.14 -4.92
CA GLN A 60 -6.43 17.78 -4.99
C GLN A 60 -7.37 17.36 -3.85
N GLU A 61 -7.42 16.07 -3.53
CA GLU A 61 -8.35 15.52 -2.54
C GLU A 61 -7.91 15.80 -1.09
N VAL A 62 -6.60 15.87 -0.85
CA VAL A 62 -6.06 15.89 0.52
C VAL A 62 -6.45 17.16 1.27
N ASP A 63 -6.38 18.35 0.66
CA ASP A 63 -6.78 19.58 1.35
C ASP A 63 -8.29 19.61 1.65
N THR A 64 -9.11 19.04 0.75
CA THR A 64 -10.56 18.98 0.90
C THR A 64 -11.00 17.91 1.90
N LYS A 65 -10.39 16.73 1.90
CA LYS A 65 -10.77 15.61 2.79
C LYS A 65 -10.15 15.72 4.18
N SER A 66 -8.93 16.26 4.31
CA SER A 66 -8.29 16.43 5.61
C SER A 66 -9.04 17.40 6.53
N SER A 67 -9.75 18.39 5.97
CA SER A 67 -10.64 19.26 6.76
C SER A 67 -11.93 18.57 7.22
N THR A 68 -12.32 17.45 6.59
CA THR A 68 -13.51 16.68 6.97
C THR A 68 -13.26 15.56 7.97
N PHE A 69 -12.02 15.06 8.14
CA PHE A 69 -11.75 13.99 9.12
C PHE A 69 -12.05 14.41 10.56
N ALA A 70 -11.80 15.66 10.90
CA ALA A 70 -12.08 16.21 12.23
C ALA A 70 -13.58 16.22 12.58
N GLN A 71 -14.47 16.12 11.59
CA GLN A 71 -15.93 16.15 11.77
C GLN A 71 -16.55 14.74 11.86
N VAL A 72 -15.79 13.69 11.54
CA VAL A 72 -16.25 12.29 11.64
C VAL A 72 -15.67 11.72 12.92
N ASP A 73 -16.51 11.15 13.79
CA ASP A 73 -16.06 10.50 15.05
C ASP A 73 -14.80 9.65 14.83
N HIS A 74 -13.83 9.73 15.76
CA HIS A 74 -12.57 8.98 15.70
C HIS A 74 -12.80 7.51 15.30
N GLY A 75 -12.17 7.06 14.21
CA GLY A 75 -12.31 5.69 13.70
C GLY A 75 -13.54 5.46 12.81
N GLY A 76 -14.32 6.49 12.49
CA GLY A 76 -15.44 6.43 11.55
C GLY A 76 -16.47 5.39 11.95
N ASN A 77 -17.45 5.77 12.79
CA ASN A 77 -18.63 4.96 13.17
C ASN A 77 -19.46 4.41 11.99
N SER A 78 -19.10 4.73 10.74
CA SER A 78 -19.82 4.29 9.56
C SER A 78 -19.14 3.07 8.93
N THR A 79 -19.83 1.94 9.01
CA THR A 79 -19.50 0.73 8.27
C THR A 79 -20.03 0.83 6.83
N VAL A 80 -19.32 0.25 5.87
CA VAL A 80 -19.84 0.01 4.53
C VAL A 80 -20.46 -1.38 4.54
N SER A 81 -21.79 -1.46 4.51
CA SER A 81 -22.49 -2.74 4.41
C SER A 81 -22.14 -3.42 3.09
N ARG A 82 -21.57 -4.62 3.16
CA ARG A 82 -21.26 -5.44 2.00
C ARG A 82 -22.21 -6.62 1.93
N ARG A 83 -22.90 -6.77 0.79
CA ARG A 83 -23.76 -7.93 0.51
C ARG A 83 -22.85 -9.10 0.10
N GLY A 84 -22.51 -9.97 1.04
CA GLY A 84 -21.72 -11.18 0.77
C GLY A 84 -21.70 -12.14 1.96
N ASN A 85 -21.51 -13.43 1.68
CA ASN A 85 -21.35 -14.49 2.68
C ASN A 85 -19.90 -14.43 3.24
N GLU A 86 -19.61 -13.36 3.96
CA GLU A 86 -18.26 -13.04 4.44
C GLU A 86 -17.82 -13.91 5.62
N ASN A 87 -16.51 -14.08 5.78
CA ASN A 87 -15.91 -14.78 6.91
C ASN A 87 -16.24 -14.02 8.20
N ILE A 88 -17.18 -14.54 9.02
CA ILE A 88 -17.78 -13.87 10.18
C ILE A 88 -16.71 -13.27 11.11
N THR A 89 -15.57 -13.93 11.22
CA THR A 89 -14.45 -13.58 12.12
C THR A 89 -13.83 -12.20 11.84
N PHE A 90 -13.79 -11.74 10.58
CA PHE A 90 -13.12 -10.47 10.24
C PHE A 90 -14.07 -9.41 9.68
N LYS A 91 -15.38 -9.69 9.66
CA LYS A 91 -16.41 -8.83 9.08
C LYS A 91 -16.30 -7.39 9.60
N GLU A 92 -16.13 -7.23 10.92
CA GLU A 92 -16.05 -5.90 11.54
C GLU A 92 -14.87 -5.05 11.06
N PHE A 93 -13.75 -5.67 10.65
CA PHE A 93 -12.56 -4.97 10.14
C PHE A 93 -12.68 -4.71 8.62
N ILE A 94 -13.33 -5.62 7.90
CA ILE A 94 -13.56 -5.52 6.44
C ILE A 94 -14.54 -4.39 6.12
N GLU A 95 -15.60 -4.27 6.92
CA GLU A 95 -16.64 -3.26 6.71
C GLU A 95 -16.23 -1.85 7.15
N ARG A 96 -15.02 -1.65 7.71
CA ARG A 96 -14.54 -0.32 8.11
C ARG A 96 -14.33 0.60 6.91
N LYS A 97 -14.73 1.86 7.08
CA LYS A 97 -14.43 2.91 6.12
C LYS A 97 -12.95 3.27 6.20
N VAL A 98 -12.27 3.09 5.07
CA VAL A 98 -10.89 3.54 4.86
C VAL A 98 -10.92 4.78 3.96
N PRO A 99 -10.46 5.94 4.43
CA PRO A 99 -10.37 7.13 3.59
C PRO A 99 -9.36 6.99 2.45
N PHE A 100 -9.45 7.87 1.45
CA PHE A 100 -8.59 7.83 0.25
C PHE A 100 -8.59 6.49 -0.49
N ARG A 101 -9.69 5.71 -0.37
CA ARG A 101 -9.83 4.38 -0.96
C ARG A 101 -9.51 4.32 -2.46
N PRO A 102 -9.85 5.32 -3.30
CA PRO A 102 -9.43 5.29 -4.71
C PRO A 102 -7.91 5.29 -4.90
N ALA A 103 -7.17 6.13 -4.16
CA ALA A 103 -5.70 6.17 -4.23
C ALA A 103 -5.07 4.89 -3.69
N ILE A 104 -5.57 4.38 -2.55
CA ILE A 104 -5.13 3.09 -1.99
C ILE A 104 -5.38 1.96 -2.99
N SER A 105 -6.58 1.92 -3.59
CA SER A 105 -6.97 0.91 -4.57
C SER A 105 -6.09 0.95 -5.82
N GLN A 106 -5.78 2.15 -6.33
CA GLN A 106 -4.88 2.34 -7.47
C GLN A 106 -3.49 1.76 -7.17
N VAL A 107 -2.90 2.12 -6.02
CA VAL A 107 -1.56 1.66 -5.62
C VAL A 107 -1.56 0.14 -5.44
N CYS A 108 -2.49 -0.40 -4.67
CA CYS A 108 -2.59 -1.84 -4.41
C CYS A 108 -2.84 -2.66 -5.69
N THR A 109 -3.76 -2.21 -6.55
CA THR A 109 -4.03 -2.88 -7.85
C THR A 109 -2.80 -2.86 -8.74
N THR A 110 -2.07 -1.74 -8.76
CA THR A 110 -0.84 -1.63 -9.53
C THR A 110 0.25 -2.54 -8.97
N ALA A 111 0.42 -2.60 -7.66
CA ALA A 111 1.34 -3.52 -7.00
C ALA A 111 1.00 -4.99 -7.26
N LEU A 112 -0.30 -5.33 -7.39
CA LEU A 112 -0.74 -6.67 -7.80
C LEU A 112 -0.39 -6.98 -9.27
N GLN A 113 -0.57 -6.02 -10.18
CA GLN A 113 -0.34 -6.19 -11.62
C GLN A 113 1.15 -6.19 -12.00
N ILE A 114 1.93 -5.31 -11.39
CA ILE A 114 3.35 -5.10 -11.69
C ILE A 114 4.21 -5.11 -10.41
N PRO A 115 4.22 -6.21 -9.63
CA PRO A 115 5.06 -6.30 -8.45
C PRO A 115 6.53 -6.33 -8.84
N ILE A 116 7.38 -5.89 -7.91
CA ILE A 116 8.81 -6.23 -7.92
C ILE A 116 8.92 -7.74 -8.06
N LYS A 117 9.86 -8.20 -8.89
CA LYS A 117 10.04 -9.63 -9.16
C LYS A 117 11.39 -10.08 -8.64
N THR A 118 11.39 -11.24 -7.98
CA THR A 118 12.62 -11.97 -7.69
C THR A 118 13.13 -12.72 -8.93
N PRO A 119 14.45 -12.84 -9.09
CA PRO A 119 15.11 -13.69 -10.06
C PRO A 119 14.57 -15.12 -10.09
N ARG A 120 14.33 -15.68 -11.28
CA ARG A 120 13.89 -17.07 -11.46
C ARG A 120 14.89 -18.07 -10.86
N ARG A 121 16.20 -17.79 -10.93
CA ARG A 121 17.23 -18.67 -10.32
C ARG A 121 17.10 -18.77 -8.79
N ILE A 122 16.74 -17.68 -8.12
CA ILE A 122 16.49 -17.67 -6.67
C ILE A 122 15.20 -18.46 -6.35
N ARG A 123 14.15 -18.30 -7.16
CA ARG A 123 12.91 -19.09 -7.02
C ARG A 123 13.14 -20.61 -7.16
N LYS A 124 14.00 -21.04 -8.09
CA LYS A 124 14.35 -22.47 -8.28
C LYS A 124 15.15 -23.05 -7.10
N LYS A 125 16.03 -22.26 -6.47
CA LYS A 125 16.79 -22.70 -5.29
C LYS A 125 15.93 -22.86 -4.03
N ILE A 126 14.76 -22.21 -4.00
CA ILE A 126 13.90 -22.13 -2.83
C ILE A 126 12.90 -23.31 -2.74
N GLY A 127 12.86 -24.19 -3.76
CA GLY A 127 12.45 -25.59 -3.63
C GLY A 127 10.98 -25.91 -3.29
N ASP A 128 10.17 -24.94 -2.85
CA ASP A 128 8.84 -25.22 -2.32
C ASP A 128 7.80 -24.18 -2.80
N GLY A 129 6.60 -24.66 -3.12
CA GLY A 129 5.48 -23.85 -3.60
C GLY A 129 5.01 -22.82 -2.57
N LEU A 130 5.04 -23.19 -1.28
CA LEU A 130 4.62 -22.34 -0.17
C LEU A 130 5.59 -21.15 0.03
N VAL A 131 6.90 -21.41 -0.04
CA VAL A 131 7.92 -20.37 0.12
C VAL A 131 7.90 -19.39 -1.05
N ASN A 132 7.63 -19.88 -2.27
CA ASN A 132 7.44 -19.02 -3.44
C ASN A 132 6.22 -18.10 -3.29
N SER A 133 5.09 -18.59 -2.76
CA SER A 133 3.93 -17.73 -2.50
C SER A 133 4.22 -16.63 -1.47
N THR A 134 4.94 -16.94 -0.39
CA THR A 134 5.32 -15.97 0.65
C THR A 134 6.22 -14.86 0.10
N ILE A 135 7.17 -15.23 -0.76
CA ILE A 135 8.05 -14.25 -1.42
C ILE A 135 7.25 -13.36 -2.37
N GLU A 136 6.35 -13.93 -3.17
CA GLU A 136 5.54 -13.13 -4.09
C GLU A 136 4.61 -12.15 -3.37
N ILE A 137 4.04 -12.56 -2.24
CA ILE A 137 3.22 -11.68 -1.39
C ILE A 137 4.08 -10.54 -0.82
N ALA A 138 5.25 -10.86 -0.26
CA ALA A 138 6.16 -9.85 0.30
C ALA A 138 6.62 -8.83 -0.76
N LEU A 139 6.82 -9.25 -2.01
CA LEU A 139 7.19 -8.34 -3.09
C LEU A 139 6.04 -7.42 -3.54
N LYS A 140 4.79 -7.90 -3.50
CA LYS A 140 3.60 -7.07 -3.75
C LYS A 140 3.45 -6.01 -2.64
N GLN A 141 3.59 -6.41 -1.38
CA GLN A 141 3.59 -5.49 -0.24
C GLN A 141 4.72 -4.45 -0.38
N LEU A 142 5.96 -4.88 -0.63
CA LEU A 142 7.08 -3.96 -0.85
C LEU A 142 6.82 -2.96 -1.99
N THR A 143 6.19 -3.42 -3.08
CA THR A 143 5.84 -2.54 -4.21
C THR A 143 4.81 -1.48 -3.79
N ALA A 144 3.78 -1.88 -3.05
CA ALA A 144 2.78 -0.95 -2.53
C ALA A 144 3.40 0.06 -1.56
N SER A 145 4.22 -0.41 -0.61
CA SER A 145 4.91 0.42 0.38
C SER A 145 5.81 1.46 -0.28
N LEU A 146 6.59 1.06 -1.31
CA LEU A 146 7.42 1.98 -2.10
C LEU A 146 6.59 3.05 -2.80
N PHE A 147 5.44 2.69 -3.37
CA PHE A 147 4.60 3.65 -4.09
C PHE A 147 3.91 4.62 -3.14
N PHE A 148 3.42 4.14 -1.99
CA PHE A 148 2.89 5.02 -0.95
C PHE A 148 3.95 5.98 -0.41
N GLU A 149 5.18 5.51 -0.16
CA GLU A 149 6.28 6.37 0.28
C GLU A 149 6.66 7.41 -0.78
N ALA A 150 6.67 7.04 -2.06
CA ALA A 150 6.89 7.99 -3.16
C ALA A 150 5.78 9.05 -3.24
N ILE A 151 4.52 8.67 -3.02
CA ILE A 151 3.41 9.62 -2.97
C ILE A 151 3.55 10.57 -1.78
N ASP A 152 3.94 10.06 -0.61
CA ASP A 152 4.13 10.88 0.60
C ASP A 152 5.32 11.84 0.44
N GLU A 153 6.45 11.37 -0.09
CA GLU A 153 7.61 12.21 -0.41
C GLU A 153 7.25 13.29 -1.43
N ALA A 154 6.51 12.94 -2.48
CA ALA A 154 6.02 13.88 -3.49
C ALA A 154 5.00 14.88 -2.93
N LEU A 155 4.53 14.71 -1.70
CA LEU A 155 3.66 15.65 -0.97
C LEU A 155 4.38 16.22 0.26
N ASP A 156 5.70 16.30 0.22
CA ASP A 156 6.58 16.84 1.27
C ASP A 156 6.38 16.16 2.64
N TRP A 157 6.15 14.85 2.63
CA TRP A 157 5.83 14.03 3.81
C TRP A 157 4.53 14.44 4.52
N ARG A 158 3.61 15.12 3.81
CA ARG A 158 2.31 15.58 4.31
C ARG A 158 1.15 14.83 3.68
N SER A 159 1.38 13.66 3.08
CA SER A 159 0.29 12.76 2.74
C SER A 159 -0.31 12.19 4.03
N PRO A 160 -1.65 12.01 4.11
CA PRO A 160 -2.26 11.28 5.22
C PRO A 160 -1.92 9.77 5.18
N LEU A 161 -1.39 9.26 4.07
CA LEU A 161 -1.07 7.84 3.88
C LEU A 161 0.38 7.56 4.24
N LYS A 162 0.62 6.79 5.32
CA LYS A 162 1.95 6.40 5.80
C LYS A 162 2.15 4.90 5.66
N ALA A 163 3.09 4.49 4.81
CA ALA A 163 3.41 3.08 4.58
C ALA A 163 4.35 2.49 5.64
N GLU A 164 3.98 1.33 6.16
CA GLU A 164 4.69 0.56 7.19
C GLU A 164 5.34 1.45 8.29
N PRO A 165 4.58 2.35 8.94
CA PRO A 165 5.10 3.12 10.06
C PRO A 165 5.32 2.21 11.26
N ASN A 166 6.49 2.33 11.88
CA ASN A 166 6.83 1.52 13.04
C ASN A 166 6.41 2.22 14.33
N TYR A 167 5.80 1.47 15.24
CA TYR A 167 5.46 1.91 16.59
C TYR A 167 6.20 1.04 17.61
N ASN A 168 6.67 1.64 18.69
CA ASN A 168 7.17 0.87 19.83
C ASN A 168 5.98 0.19 20.53
N ARG A 169 6.01 -1.13 20.66
CA ARG A 169 4.89 -1.90 21.22
C ARG A 169 4.59 -1.57 22.69
N ALA A 170 5.60 -1.23 23.48
CA ALA A 170 5.44 -0.96 24.90
C ALA A 170 4.92 0.45 25.18
N SER A 171 5.41 1.44 24.43
CA SER A 171 5.01 2.84 24.63
C SER A 171 3.87 3.29 23.71
N SER A 172 3.53 2.51 22.68
CA SER A 172 2.65 2.88 21.56
C SER A 172 3.12 4.10 20.77
N LYS A 173 4.37 4.54 20.97
CA LYS A 173 4.92 5.73 20.32
C LYS A 173 5.39 5.44 18.91
N ALA A 174 5.04 6.33 17.99
CA ALA A 174 5.49 6.30 16.61
C ALA A 174 7.01 6.53 16.51
N LEU A 175 7.68 5.79 15.63
CA LEU A 175 9.09 6.01 15.29
C LEU A 175 9.19 7.03 14.15
N LEU A 176 9.41 8.28 14.52
CA LEU A 176 9.43 9.44 13.63
C LEU A 176 10.79 9.67 12.97
N GLY A 177 10.77 10.07 11.71
CA GLY A 177 11.92 10.55 10.94
C GLY A 177 11.94 12.08 10.86
N GLU A 178 12.67 12.59 9.88
CA GLU A 178 12.73 14.03 9.57
C GLU A 178 12.13 14.29 8.18
N PRO A 179 11.09 15.15 8.06
CA PRO A 179 10.39 15.87 9.14
C PRO A 179 9.56 14.91 10.04
N PRO A 180 9.03 15.35 11.20
CA PRO A 180 8.30 14.47 12.14
C PRO A 180 7.06 13.76 11.58
N THR A 181 6.52 14.22 10.45
CA THR A 181 5.42 13.56 9.72
C THR A 181 5.89 12.36 8.88
N ARG A 182 7.20 12.16 8.74
CA ARG A 182 7.83 11.08 7.98
C ARG A 182 8.06 9.85 8.88
N PRO A 183 7.75 8.62 8.42
CA PRO A 183 8.16 7.42 9.13
C PRO A 183 9.67 7.22 9.18
N LYS A 184 10.21 6.85 10.34
CA LYS A 184 11.63 6.49 10.45
C LYS A 184 11.90 5.19 9.70
N ARG A 185 12.91 5.21 8.82
CA ARG A 185 13.39 4.05 8.07
C ARG A 185 14.68 3.53 8.70
N PHE A 186 14.80 2.20 8.79
CA PHE A 186 15.92 1.52 9.47
C PHE A 186 16.71 0.62 8.54
N GLY A 187 16.12 0.23 7.42
CA GLY A 187 16.73 -0.72 6.52
C GLY A 187 17.78 -0.10 5.61
N LYS A 188 18.84 -0.88 5.36
CA LYS A 188 19.94 -0.51 4.46
C LYS A 188 19.67 -0.94 3.03
N VAL A 189 18.97 -2.06 2.84
CA VAL A 189 18.68 -2.66 1.54
C VAL A 189 17.29 -2.26 1.06
N THR A 190 16.29 -2.30 1.94
CA THR A 190 14.94 -1.80 1.69
C THR A 190 14.62 -0.80 2.80
N SER A 191 13.96 0.32 2.54
CA SER A 191 13.64 1.31 3.58
C SER A 191 12.81 0.71 4.73
N PHE A 192 12.01 -0.31 4.43
CA PHE A 192 11.03 -0.92 5.32
C PHE A 192 11.59 -2.04 6.21
N TRP A 193 12.68 -2.70 5.81
CA TRP A 193 13.23 -3.88 6.49
C TRP A 193 14.76 -3.81 6.72
N PRO A 194 15.24 -4.23 7.91
CA PRO A 194 14.48 -4.90 8.99
C PRO A 194 13.70 -3.94 9.88
N ARG A 195 12.60 -4.44 10.46
CA ARG A 195 11.84 -3.73 11.49
C ARG A 195 12.62 -3.71 12.83
N PRO A 196 12.58 -2.60 13.59
CA PRO A 196 13.16 -2.54 14.92
C PRO A 196 12.58 -3.63 15.85
N ARG A 197 13.41 -4.20 16.72
CA ARG A 197 12.95 -5.20 17.69
C ARG A 197 11.91 -4.59 18.63
N GLY A 198 10.81 -5.33 18.86
CA GLY A 198 9.72 -4.87 19.73
C GLY A 198 8.83 -3.80 19.11
N SER A 199 8.88 -3.63 17.78
CA SER A 199 7.98 -2.74 17.05
C SER A 199 6.81 -3.50 16.40
N LEU A 200 5.71 -2.78 16.20
CA LEU A 200 4.60 -3.18 15.35
C LEU A 200 4.48 -2.18 14.19
N ALA A 201 4.14 -2.68 13.01
CA ALA A 201 3.91 -1.86 11.83
C ALA A 201 2.67 -2.39 11.10
N PRO A 202 1.54 -1.65 11.10
CA PRO A 202 0.48 -1.85 10.13
C PRO A 202 1.01 -1.60 8.71
N ASP A 203 0.45 -2.26 7.69
CA ASP A 203 0.88 -2.05 6.30
C ASP A 203 0.72 -0.59 5.86
N LEU A 204 -0.38 0.04 6.28
CA LEU A 204 -0.68 1.44 5.99
C LEU A 204 -1.36 2.09 7.18
N VAL A 205 -1.03 3.36 7.44
CA VAL A 205 -1.77 4.21 8.39
C VAL A 205 -2.33 5.41 7.65
N VAL A 206 -3.58 5.74 7.95
CA VAL A 206 -4.26 6.96 7.52
C VAL A 206 -4.29 7.91 8.71
N VAL A 207 -3.66 9.07 8.56
CA VAL A 207 -3.53 10.11 9.58
C VAL A 207 -4.71 11.09 9.47
N GLU A 208 -5.27 11.51 10.61
CA GLU A 208 -6.35 12.51 10.69
C GLU A 208 -5.82 13.89 10.25
N TYR A 209 -4.81 14.39 10.97
CA TYR A 209 -4.14 15.67 10.72
C TYR A 209 -2.80 15.45 10.04
N ARG A 210 -2.79 15.57 8.71
CA ARG A 210 -1.63 15.25 7.84
C ARG A 210 -0.35 16.05 8.10
N GLN A 211 -0.47 17.18 8.78
CA GLN A 211 0.66 18.06 9.13
C GLN A 211 1.28 17.71 10.49
N GLU A 212 0.65 16.80 11.24
CA GLU A 212 1.09 16.34 12.54
C GLU A 212 1.70 14.93 12.44
N PRO A 213 2.55 14.53 13.40
CA PRO A 213 3.09 13.17 13.47
C PRO A 213 2.00 12.10 13.52
N PHE A 214 2.27 10.92 12.97
CA PHE A 214 1.37 9.76 12.97
C PHE A 214 1.34 9.03 14.33
N GLU A 215 1.30 9.78 15.42
CA GLU A 215 1.06 9.22 16.75
C GLU A 215 -0.33 8.59 16.82
N ILE A 216 -0.54 7.59 17.68
CA ILE A 216 -1.79 6.80 17.71
C ILE A 216 -3.04 7.66 17.92
N GLU A 217 -2.90 8.81 18.59
CA GLU A 217 -3.96 9.79 18.78
C GLU A 217 -4.42 10.40 17.46
N ASN A 218 -3.47 10.67 16.55
CA ASN A 218 -3.68 11.26 15.23
C ASN A 218 -3.91 10.21 14.11
N VAL A 219 -4.01 8.93 14.46
CA VAL A 219 -4.34 7.86 13.48
C VAL A 219 -5.86 7.75 13.32
N PHE A 220 -6.35 7.94 12.10
CA PHE A 220 -7.73 7.65 11.74
C PHE A 220 -7.93 6.14 11.55
N ALA A 221 -7.05 5.51 10.77
CA ALA A 221 -7.11 4.08 10.50
C ALA A 221 -5.71 3.44 10.36
N ALA A 222 -5.52 2.31 11.01
CA ALA A 222 -4.46 1.34 10.76
C ALA A 222 -5.03 0.25 9.84
N VAL A 223 -4.49 0.16 8.63
CA VAL A 223 -5.00 -0.70 7.57
C VAL A 223 -4.03 -1.84 7.33
N GLU A 224 -4.51 -3.06 7.49
CA GLU A 224 -3.83 -4.29 7.07
C GLU A 224 -4.23 -4.61 5.62
N ILE A 225 -3.26 -4.85 4.74
CA ILE A 225 -3.49 -5.07 3.31
C ILE A 225 -3.16 -6.52 2.95
N LYS A 226 -4.18 -7.27 2.50
CA LYS A 226 -4.04 -8.68 2.12
C LYS A 226 -4.14 -8.87 0.63
N PHE A 227 -3.01 -9.23 0.00
CA PHE A 227 -2.96 -9.64 -1.40
C PHE A 227 -3.47 -11.07 -1.59
N PRO A 228 -3.75 -11.52 -2.83
CA PRO A 228 -4.22 -12.87 -3.07
C PRO A 228 -3.22 -13.90 -2.54
N ARG A 229 -3.74 -14.92 -1.86
CA ARG A 229 -2.99 -15.97 -1.12
C ARG A 229 -2.31 -15.50 0.17
N ASP A 230 -2.62 -14.30 0.65
CA ASP A 230 -2.29 -13.86 2.01
C ASP A 230 -3.56 -13.87 2.89
N TRP A 231 -3.41 -14.21 4.17
CA TRP A 231 -4.52 -14.34 5.11
C TRP A 231 -4.29 -13.50 6.35
N ALA A 232 -5.34 -12.79 6.78
CA ALA A 232 -5.35 -12.09 8.06
C ALA A 232 -5.27 -13.10 9.22
N LYS A 233 -4.47 -12.76 10.24
CA LYS A 233 -4.33 -13.56 11.46
C LYS A 233 -5.02 -12.83 12.62
N ALA A 234 -5.83 -13.55 13.39
CA ALA A 234 -6.56 -12.95 14.52
C ALA A 234 -5.61 -12.29 15.55
N ILE A 235 -4.45 -12.92 15.82
CA ILE A 235 -3.40 -12.33 16.66
C ILE A 235 -2.88 -11.01 16.12
N GLN A 236 -2.65 -10.91 14.80
CA GLN A 236 -2.15 -9.68 14.18
C GLN A 236 -3.17 -8.54 14.33
N MET A 237 -4.45 -8.82 14.06
CA MET A 237 -5.52 -7.84 14.23
C MET A 237 -5.64 -7.40 15.69
N LYS A 238 -5.58 -8.34 16.64
CA LYS A 238 -5.58 -8.03 18.07
C LYS A 238 -4.40 -7.14 18.46
N GLU A 239 -3.19 -7.44 17.99
CA GLU A 239 -2.01 -6.61 18.26
C GLU A 239 -2.16 -5.18 17.74
N TYR A 240 -2.80 -4.98 16.58
CA TYR A 240 -3.08 -3.64 16.07
C TYR A 240 -4.19 -2.94 16.85
N VAL A 241 -5.22 -3.66 17.31
CA VAL A 241 -6.25 -3.09 18.20
C VAL A 241 -5.62 -2.65 19.52
N ASP A 242 -4.79 -3.49 20.12
CA ASP A 242 -4.08 -3.18 21.37
C ASP A 242 -3.15 -1.96 21.18
N LEU A 243 -2.47 -1.87 20.03
CA LEU A 243 -1.63 -0.72 19.67
C LEU A 243 -2.43 0.58 19.53
N MET A 244 -3.56 0.53 18.84
CA MET A 244 -4.40 1.70 18.52
C MET A 244 -5.36 2.08 19.65
N THR A 245 -5.42 1.30 20.71
CA THR A 245 -6.23 1.61 21.90
C THR A 245 -5.57 2.75 22.69
N PRO A 246 -6.26 3.90 22.89
CA PRO A 246 -5.72 5.00 23.67
C PRO A 246 -5.37 4.57 25.10
N LYS A 247 -4.40 5.23 25.73
CA LYS A 247 -3.99 4.93 27.12
C LYS A 247 -4.91 5.51 28.20
N SER A 248 -5.72 6.49 27.84
CA SER A 248 -6.67 7.19 28.73
C SER A 248 -7.93 7.59 27.95
N GLY A 249 -8.95 8.07 28.65
CA GLY A 249 -10.23 8.50 28.06
C GLY A 249 -11.36 7.47 28.21
N VAL A 250 -12.51 7.79 27.64
CA VAL A 250 -13.73 6.97 27.67
C VAL A 250 -13.83 6.14 26.40
N ASN A 251 -14.44 4.95 26.44
CA ASN A 251 -14.64 4.07 25.28
C ASN A 251 -13.35 3.63 24.56
N ARG A 252 -12.22 3.53 25.28
CA ARG A 252 -10.90 3.21 24.72
C ARG A 252 -10.88 1.97 23.85
N GLU A 253 -11.46 0.87 24.33
CA GLU A 253 -11.50 -0.40 23.59
C GLU A 253 -12.30 -0.28 22.29
N LYS A 254 -13.40 0.49 22.32
CA LYS A 254 -14.17 0.80 21.12
C LYS A 254 -13.28 1.57 20.13
N ILE A 255 -12.65 2.66 20.57
CA ILE A 255 -11.76 3.48 19.73
C ILE A 255 -10.68 2.62 19.07
N GLY A 256 -9.99 1.77 19.85
CA GLY A 256 -8.94 0.90 19.32
C GLY A 256 -9.43 -0.05 18.22
N LYS A 257 -10.62 -0.64 18.39
CA LYS A 257 -11.24 -1.51 17.38
C LYS A 257 -11.64 -0.75 16.12
N GLU A 258 -12.17 0.47 16.28
CA GLU A 258 -12.66 1.27 15.16
C GLU A 258 -11.55 1.85 14.29
N LYS A 259 -10.36 2.04 14.87
CA LYS A 259 -9.16 2.45 14.12
C LYS A 259 -8.55 1.33 13.28
N VAL A 260 -8.92 0.06 13.42
CA VAL A 260 -8.28 -1.03 12.67
C VAL A 260 -9.17 -1.47 11.49
N ALA A 261 -8.59 -1.55 10.29
CA ALA A 261 -9.29 -1.98 9.09
C ALA A 261 -8.52 -3.08 8.35
N LEU A 262 -9.26 -3.94 7.65
CA LEU A 262 -8.71 -4.96 6.77
C LEU A 262 -9.10 -4.65 5.32
N LEU A 263 -8.11 -4.59 4.43
CA LEU A 263 -8.29 -4.34 3.01
C LEU A 263 -7.73 -5.50 2.19
N ARG A 264 -8.62 -6.25 1.54
CA ARG A 264 -8.26 -7.35 0.63
C ARG A 264 -8.13 -6.85 -0.79
N VAL A 265 -7.10 -7.31 -1.48
CA VAL A 265 -6.80 -6.91 -2.86
C VAL A 265 -7.01 -8.11 -3.77
N PRO A 266 -7.83 -8.00 -4.85
CA PRO A 266 -8.52 -6.80 -5.31
C PRO A 266 -9.95 -6.61 -4.73
N GLU A 267 -10.44 -7.53 -3.91
CA GLU A 267 -11.87 -7.62 -3.54
C GLU A 267 -12.43 -6.35 -2.90
N ASP A 268 -11.59 -5.63 -2.16
CA ASP A 268 -11.96 -4.43 -1.42
C ASP A 268 -11.45 -3.13 -2.08
N CYS A 269 -10.78 -3.26 -3.24
CA CYS A 269 -10.30 -2.14 -4.06
C CYS A 269 -11.45 -1.65 -4.96
N THR A 270 -11.92 -0.43 -4.71
CA THR A 270 -13.11 0.14 -5.37
C THR A 270 -12.86 1.61 -5.75
N GLY A 271 -13.58 2.11 -6.75
CA GLY A 271 -13.42 3.49 -7.25
C GLY A 271 -12.19 3.71 -8.13
N PHE A 272 -11.62 2.62 -8.66
CA PHE A 272 -10.60 2.62 -9.69
C PHE A 272 -11.14 1.86 -10.91
N GLU A 273 -11.37 2.57 -12.01
CA GLU A 273 -11.55 1.95 -13.32
C GLU A 273 -10.14 1.73 -13.89
N ALA A 274 -9.66 0.49 -13.83
CA ALA A 274 -8.54 0.12 -14.68
C ALA A 274 -9.05 0.21 -16.12
N ASP A 275 -8.32 0.88 -17.01
CA ASP A 275 -8.57 0.75 -18.45
C ASP A 275 -8.58 -0.74 -18.80
N GLU A 276 -9.77 -1.32 -18.92
CA GLU A 276 -9.94 -2.62 -19.51
C GLU A 276 -9.41 -2.48 -20.92
N LYS A 277 -8.31 -3.18 -21.23
CA LYS A 277 -7.91 -3.41 -22.61
C LYS A 277 -9.16 -3.95 -23.30
N LYS A 278 -9.82 -3.13 -24.11
CA LYS A 278 -10.85 -3.55 -25.05
C LYS A 278 -10.26 -4.73 -25.81
N THR A 279 -10.67 -5.93 -25.45
CA THR A 279 -10.45 -7.12 -26.25
C THR A 279 -11.22 -6.88 -27.53
N THR A 280 -10.50 -6.45 -28.56
CA THR A 280 -11.02 -6.40 -29.93
C THR A 280 -11.56 -7.80 -30.25
N PRO A 281 -12.83 -7.95 -30.68
CA PRO A 281 -13.30 -9.24 -31.15
C PRO A 281 -12.49 -9.59 -32.39
N SER A 282 -11.71 -10.68 -32.32
CA SER A 282 -11.08 -11.22 -33.51
C SER A 282 -12.18 -11.66 -34.47
N ALA A 283 -12.23 -11.01 -35.63
CA ALA A 283 -12.95 -11.52 -36.77
C ALA A 283 -12.39 -12.91 -37.12
N GLN A 284 -13.16 -13.96 -36.87
CA GLN A 284 -12.98 -15.23 -37.54
C GLN A 284 -14.27 -15.61 -38.27
N THR A 285 -14.28 -15.17 -39.52
CA THR A 285 -14.85 -15.84 -40.68
C THR A 285 -14.72 -17.38 -40.55
N ARG A 286 -15.85 -18.10 -40.62
CA ARG A 286 -15.85 -19.40 -41.32
C ARG A 286 -17.13 -19.59 -42.11
N LYS A 287 -16.92 -19.67 -43.42
CA LYS A 287 -17.86 -19.95 -44.50
C LYS A 287 -18.54 -21.32 -44.32
N LYS A 288 -19.82 -21.35 -44.73
CA LYS A 288 -20.55 -22.39 -45.47
C LYS A 288 -20.01 -23.83 -45.40
N ARG A 289 -20.88 -24.73 -44.96
CA ARG A 289 -21.45 -25.75 -45.84
C ARG A 289 -22.90 -25.99 -45.49
#